data_AF-A0A2S2NNG6-F1
#
_entry.id   AF-A0A2S2NNG6-F1
#
_cell.length_a   1.000
_cell.length_b   1.000
_cell.length_c   1.000
_cell.angle_alpha   90.00
_cell.angle_beta   90.00
_cell.angle_gamma   90.00
#
_symmetry.space_group_name_H-M   'P 1'
#
loop_
_entity.id
_entity.type
_entity.pdbx_description
1 polymer ?
#
loop_
_entity_poly.entity_id
_entity_poly.type
_entity_poly.pdbx_seq_one_letter_code
_entity_poly.pdbx_strand_id
1 'polypeptide(L)'
;IWSYGITLWGTAKPSNLRTIQAFQSICLYNLTKAPWYVTNAALHQDLKVQSINQTAITFYSRLHCKMHGHPNKLISNLHSKHLPSNPTRRLNRNWPRDLI
;
A
#
# COMPACT_ATOMS: atom_id res chain seq x y z
N ILE A 1 -4.53 -0.56 12.39
CA ILE A 1 -5.64 0.38 12.04
C ILE A 1 -5.71 0.66 10.54
N TRP A 2 -4.62 1.10 9.87
CA TRP A 2 -4.69 1.47 8.44
C TRP A 2 -4.71 0.28 7.45
N SER A 3 -4.36 -0.93 7.89
CA SER A 3 -4.32 -2.14 7.04
C SER A 3 -5.67 -2.52 6.42
N TYR A 4 -6.80 -2.19 7.07
CA TYR A 4 -8.13 -2.61 6.60
C TYR A 4 -8.48 -2.02 5.23
N GLY A 5 -8.22 -0.72 5.04
CA GLY A 5 -8.57 -0.01 3.80
C GLY A 5 -7.44 0.08 2.79
N ILE A 6 -6.25 -0.47 3.07
CA ILE A 6 -5.05 -0.21 2.27
C ILE A 6 -5.15 -0.69 0.83
N THR A 7 -5.97 -1.70 0.56
CA THR A 7 -6.26 -2.16 -0.80
C THR A 7 -7.02 -1.12 -1.63
N LEU A 8 -7.76 -0.22 -0.98
CA LEU A 8 -8.53 0.85 -1.62
C LEU A 8 -7.70 2.13 -1.79
N TRP A 9 -7.03 2.57 -0.72
CA TRP A 9 -6.27 3.83 -0.74
C TRP A 9 -4.77 3.67 -0.94
N GLY A 10 -4.24 2.44 -1.02
CA GLY A 10 -2.80 2.16 -1.17
C GLY A 10 -2.18 2.71 -2.46
N THR A 11 -3.00 3.05 -3.46
CA THR A 11 -2.59 3.76 -4.68
C THR A 11 -3.03 5.21 -4.72
N ALA A 12 -3.30 5.80 -3.56
CA ALA A 12 -3.51 7.23 -3.44
C ALA A 12 -2.28 8.02 -3.93
N LYS A 13 -2.48 9.33 -4.10
CA LYS A 13 -1.41 10.24 -4.52
C LYS A 13 -0.18 10.09 -3.59
N PRO A 14 1.06 10.07 -4.13
CA PRO A 14 2.27 9.92 -3.31
C PRO A 14 2.39 10.92 -2.17
N SER A 15 1.87 12.15 -2.34
CA SER A 15 1.83 13.16 -1.27
C SER A 15 1.02 12.69 -0.05
N ASN A 16 -0.13 12.04 -0.28
CA ASN A 16 -0.99 11.57 0.79
C ASN A 16 -0.37 10.35 1.49
N LEU A 17 0.23 9.44 0.71
CA LEU A 17 0.95 8.29 1.26
C LEU A 17 2.12 8.73 2.16
N ARG A 18 2.85 9.79 1.77
CA ARG A 18 3.92 10.38 2.60
C ARG A 18 3.37 10.93 3.93
N THR A 19 2.22 11.60 3.92
CA THR A 19 1.58 12.09 5.15
C THR A 19 1.22 10.95 6.10
N ILE A 20 0.63 9.88 5.58
CA ILE A 20 0.28 8.71 6.41
C ILE A 20 1.56 8.01 6.90
N GLN A 21 2.63 7.96 6.10
CA GLN A 21 3.90 7.36 6.50
C GLN A 21 4.56 8.16 7.63
N ALA A 22 4.51 9.49 7.55
CA ALA A 22 4.97 10.36 8.63
C ALA A 22 4.17 10.13 9.91
N PHE A 23 2.85 9.99 9.81
CA PHE A 23 2.01 9.63 10.96
C PHE A 23 2.40 8.28 11.56
N GLN A 24 2.64 7.25 10.74
CA GLN A 24 3.14 5.96 11.21
C GLN A 24 4.48 6.13 11.95
N SER A 25 5.44 6.88 11.39
CA SER A 25 6.74 7.13 12.03
C SER A 25 6.59 7.86 13.38
N ILE A 26 5.72 8.87 13.48
CA ILE A 26 5.44 9.58 14.74
C ILE A 26 4.85 8.64 15.79
N CYS A 27 3.90 7.79 15.41
CA CYS A 27 3.33 6.79 16.32
C CYS A 27 4.40 5.82 16.84
N LEU A 28 5.28 5.32 15.96
CA LEU A 28 6.37 4.41 16.35
C LEU A 28 7.34 5.10 17.32
N TYR A 29 7.74 6.34 17.00
CA TYR A 29 8.64 7.13 17.83
C TYR A 29 8.07 7.36 19.24
N ASN A 30 6.80 7.74 19.33
CA ASN A 30 6.12 7.95 20.61
C ASN A 30 5.97 6.64 21.41
N LEU A 31 5.69 5.53 20.74
CA LEU A 31 5.53 4.23 21.39
C LEU A 31 6.85 3.72 21.98
N THR A 32 7.95 3.87 21.25
CA THR A 32 9.28 3.43 21.71
C THR A 32 9.99 4.45 22.59
N LYS A 33 9.41 5.65 22.76
CA LYS A 33 10.07 6.79 23.41
C LYS A 33 11.48 7.03 22.85
N ALA A 34 11.60 6.96 21.53
CA ALA A 34 12.90 7.04 20.88
C ALA A 34 13.56 8.42 21.12
N PRO A 35 14.89 8.48 21.24
CA PRO A 35 15.65 9.74 21.22
C PRO A 35 15.66 10.40 19.84
N TRP A 36 15.87 11.72 19.80
CA TRP A 36 15.80 12.53 18.57
C TRP A 36 16.84 12.15 17.50
N TYR A 37 17.96 11.55 17.92
CA TYR A 37 19.03 11.11 17.02
C TYR A 37 18.75 9.76 16.35
N VAL A 38 17.69 9.05 16.78
CA VAL A 38 17.32 7.78 16.15
C VAL A 38 16.57 8.07 14.86
N THR A 39 17.09 7.54 13.76
CA THR A 39 16.46 7.73 12.45
C THR A 39 15.20 6.88 12.31
N ASN A 40 14.24 7.36 11.51
CA ASN A 40 13.05 6.59 11.17
C ASN A 40 13.42 5.23 10.54
N ALA A 41 14.47 5.19 9.70
CA ALA A 41 14.93 3.95 9.08
C ALA A 41 15.37 2.91 10.11
N ALA A 42 16.15 3.33 11.12
CA ALA A 42 16.57 2.46 12.22
C ALA A 42 15.36 1.92 13.00
N LEU A 43 14.42 2.78 13.39
CA LEU A 43 13.20 2.35 14.11
C LEU A 43 12.38 1.34 13.31
N HIS A 44 12.22 1.55 12.01
CA HIS A 44 11.51 0.62 11.14
C HIS A 44 12.21 -0.74 11.05
N GLN A 45 13.54 -0.75 10.98
CA GLN A 45 14.34 -1.98 10.95
C GLN A 45 14.30 -2.73 12.28
N ASP A 46 14.50 -2.03 13.40
CA ASP A 46 14.54 -2.60 14.74
C ASP A 46 13.19 -3.19 15.14
N LEU A 47 12.10 -2.46 14.87
CA LEU A 47 10.74 -2.92 15.15
C LEU A 47 10.20 -3.89 14.08
N LYS A 48 10.95 -4.11 12.99
CA LYS A 48 10.54 -4.93 11.82
C LYS A 48 9.18 -4.51 11.26
N VAL A 49 8.87 -3.21 11.31
CA VAL A 49 7.59 -2.65 10.85
C VAL A 49 7.72 -2.24 9.38
N GLN A 50 6.88 -2.84 8.54
CA GLN A 50 6.82 -2.50 7.12
C GLN A 50 6.37 -1.05 6.90
N SER A 51 6.94 -0.42 5.87
CA SER A 51 6.44 0.86 5.37
C SER A 51 5.04 0.71 4.78
N ILE A 52 4.34 1.83 4.63
CA ILE A 52 3.01 1.86 4.03
C ILE A 52 3.02 1.31 2.61
N ASN A 53 4.03 1.67 1.81
CA ASN A 53 4.14 1.21 0.43
C ASN A 53 4.32 -0.31 0.36
N GLN A 54 5.21 -0.88 1.18
CA GLN A 54 5.41 -2.33 1.27
C GLN A 54 4.15 -3.05 1.73
N THR A 55 3.45 -2.46 2.72
CA THR A 55 2.18 -3.00 3.20
C THR A 55 1.14 -2.98 2.08
N ALA A 56 1.03 -1.89 1.31
CA ALA A 56 0.10 -1.77 0.19
C ALA A 56 0.37 -2.82 -0.89
N ILE A 57 1.63 -3.01 -1.28
CA ILE A 57 2.05 -4.05 -2.25
C ILE A 57 1.69 -5.44 -1.74
N THR A 58 2.00 -5.73 -0.47
CA THR A 58 1.73 -7.04 0.14
C THR A 58 0.23 -7.35 0.19
N PHE A 59 -0.58 -6.38 0.61
CA PHE A 59 -2.03 -6.54 0.70
C PHE A 59 -2.68 -6.65 -0.69
N TYR A 60 -2.23 -5.84 -1.65
CA TYR A 60 -2.74 -5.92 -3.01
C TYR A 60 -2.35 -7.24 -3.68
N SER A 61 -1.14 -7.73 -3.49
CA SER A 61 -0.71 -9.06 -3.98
C SER A 61 -1.59 -10.17 -3.42
N ARG A 62 -1.88 -10.14 -2.11
CA ARG A 62 -2.81 -11.11 -1.49
C ARG A 62 -4.22 -11.03 -2.06
N LEU A 63 -4.72 -9.82 -2.31
CA LEU A 63 -6.02 -9.61 -2.93
C LEU A 63 -6.05 -10.15 -4.37
N HIS A 64 -5.01 -9.84 -5.14
CA HIS A 64 -4.84 -10.27 -6.52
C HIS A 64 -4.84 -11.80 -6.63
N CYS A 65 -4.05 -12.50 -5.80
CA CYS A 65 -4.08 -13.96 -5.76
C CYS A 65 -5.46 -14.55 -5.43
N LYS A 66 -6.25 -13.89 -4.57
CA LYS A 66 -7.61 -14.34 -4.22
C LYS A 66 -8.65 -14.10 -5.33
N MET A 67 -8.39 -13.15 -6.23
CA MET A 67 -9.27 -12.89 -7.38
C MET A 67 -9.10 -13.95 -8.47
N HIS A 68 -7.95 -14.62 -8.53
CA HIS A 68 -7.69 -15.68 -9.50
C HIS A 68 -8.62 -16.88 -9.26
N GLY A 69 -9.46 -17.21 -10.25
CA GLY A 69 -10.36 -18.36 -10.18
C GLY A 69 -11.54 -18.19 -9.20
N HIS A 70 -11.88 -16.96 -8.84
CA HIS A 70 -13.02 -16.67 -7.97
C HIS A 70 -14.36 -17.09 -8.65
N PRO A 71 -15.32 -17.72 -7.93
CA PRO A 71 -16.58 -18.20 -8.52
C PRO A 71 -17.40 -17.09 -9.19
N ASN A 72 -17.35 -15.88 -8.62
CA ASN A 72 -17.91 -14.71 -9.27
C ASN A 72 -17.02 -14.25 -10.44
N LYS A 73 -17.53 -14.42 -11.67
CA LYS A 73 -16.87 -14.02 -12.92
C LYS A 73 -16.43 -12.55 -12.93
N LEU A 74 -17.22 -11.64 -12.35
CA LEU A 74 -16.86 -10.22 -12.29
C LEU A 74 -15.58 -10.00 -11.49
N ILE A 75 -15.41 -10.72 -10.38
CA ILE A 75 -14.22 -10.65 -9.54
C ILE A 75 -13.04 -11.34 -10.23
N SER A 76 -13.26 -12.48 -10.88
CA SER A 76 -12.22 -13.15 -11.65
C SER A 76 -11.69 -12.29 -12.80
N ASN A 77 -12.54 -11.48 -13.44
CA ASN A 77 -12.13 -10.56 -14.50
C ASN A 77 -11.23 -9.42 -13.96
N LEU A 78 -11.33 -9.06 -12.68
CA LEU A 78 -10.47 -8.05 -12.05
C LEU A 78 -9.03 -8.51 -11.82
N HIS A 79 -8.75 -9.82 -11.92
CA HIS A 79 -7.40 -10.38 -11.83
C HIS A 79 -6.50 -9.94 -13.01
N SER A 80 -7.07 -9.46 -14.12
CA SER A 80 -6.28 -9.04 -15.28
C SER A 80 -5.24 -7.96 -14.94
N LYS A 81 -3.99 -8.18 -15.36
CA LYS A 81 -2.89 -7.21 -15.22
C LYS A 81 -3.06 -5.99 -16.14
N HIS A 82 -3.79 -6.15 -17.25
CA HIS A 82 -3.98 -5.10 -18.25
C HIS A 82 -5.46 -4.82 -18.48
N LEU A 83 -5.81 -3.54 -18.71
CA LEU A 83 -7.13 -3.21 -19.24
C LEU A 83 -7.14 -3.49 -20.74
N PRO A 84 -8.19 -4.13 -21.28
CA PRO A 84 -8.26 -4.49 -22.69
C PRO A 84 -8.19 -3.28 -23.64
N SER A 85 -8.55 -2.08 -23.16
CA SER A 85 -8.55 -0.84 -23.94
C SER A 85 -7.45 0.17 -23.56
N ASN A 86 -6.60 -0.17 -22.58
CA ASN A 86 -5.55 0.70 -22.01
C ASN A 86 -5.85 2.22 -22.10
N PRO A 87 -6.92 2.70 -21.44
CA PRO A 87 -7.37 4.08 -21.60
C PRO A 87 -6.31 5.06 -21.13
N THR A 88 -6.28 6.24 -21.74
CA THR A 88 -5.34 7.31 -21.36
C THR A 88 -5.51 7.67 -19.89
N ARG A 89 -4.41 7.61 -19.15
CA ARG A 89 -4.42 7.83 -17.70
C ARG A 89 -4.49 9.32 -17.40
N ARG A 90 -5.62 9.77 -16.85
CA ARG A 90 -5.77 11.16 -16.39
C ARG A 90 -5.02 11.38 -15.06
N LEU A 91 -4.31 12.50 -14.94
CA LEU A 91 -3.61 12.95 -13.72
C LEU A 91 -2.44 12.07 -13.24
N ASN A 92 -1.81 11.29 -14.13
CA ASN A 92 -0.67 10.41 -13.81
C ASN A 92 -0.88 9.60 -12.51
N ARG A 93 -2.06 8.98 -12.39
CA ARG A 93 -2.44 8.21 -11.20
C ARG A 93 -1.89 6.80 -11.26
N ASN A 94 -1.35 6.34 -10.14
CA ASN A 94 -1.04 4.94 -9.93
C ASN A 94 -2.35 4.16 -9.73
N TRP A 95 -2.46 3.03 -10.40
CA TRP A 95 -3.55 2.09 -10.24
C TRP A 95 -3.11 0.92 -9.35
N PRO A 96 -4.04 0.24 -8.66
CA PRO A 96 -3.72 -0.92 -7.83
C PRO A 96 -2.84 -1.95 -8.57
N ARG A 97 -3.13 -2.17 -9.85
CA ARG A 97 -2.39 -3.07 -10.74
C ARG A 97 -0.92 -2.71 -10.92
N ASP A 98 -0.56 -1.43 -10.84
CA ASP A 98 0.83 -0.98 -10.99
C ASP A 98 1.70 -1.31 -9.76
N LEU A 99 1.10 -1.86 -8.69
CA LEU A 99 1.81 -2.34 -7.50
C LEU A 99 2.37 -3.76 -7.68
N ILE A 100 2.06 -4.46 -8.78
CA ILE A 100 2.49 -5.85 -9.10
C ILE A 100 3.21 -5.87 -10.46
#